data_AF-A0A914ZFD3-F1
#
_entry.id   AF-A0A914ZFD3-F1
#
_cell.length_a   1.000
_cell.length_b   1.000
_cell.length_c   1.000
_cell.angle_alpha   90.00
_cell.angle_beta   90.00
_cell.angle_gamma   90.00
#
_symmetry.space_group_name_H-M   'P 1'
#
loop_
_entity.id
_entity.type
_entity.pdbx_description
1 polymer ?
#
loop_
_entity_poly.entity_id
_entity_poly.type
_entity_poly.pdbx_seq_one_letter_code
_entity_poly.pdbx_strand_id
1 'polypeptide(L)'
;MGKRTLVADTNEKQFKYVSFTDQISRISADTISTRLKLPGEVYEHETYFYQAVAKWNDLDYGDDYKAFLDDIPYGELATYAQLLHYQNQIVDALRHHLLIPGSKACITLLELSVALIRDLNDDFYPHLWDYFDTIMILLDRSRHEVDILETGFKILAIIFQMHWRSIVTSLRKTFVRFSNLFGSNAHYIRRFAAEAFSFLLRKSSTIPKLTQFLYEKTAEEDDKNIKDGVVQLLFNGIKGTHKQFHSKTNELLTGYVESALGLDNGHVRDMALEVLLDVMKLCVHWAKVEYSKNVTEVLLRLLSEQLSKKSAESNIRFLLNLFVPWVTERHGKNFAHPVELFDILKLISAKQHLSQLDYVYLSLIAKTLITYSSKFTDPAAIRQVISGSAKNYLSSINVASVSSVFSFFTELIDLSIFDIWCVSSVADIVNFCLKQNFGEEILKPIVKFFAIYCIKRKPFLEEITEQRKLFFDVAPFAKLRDIISKKASLAHGAQDELSND
;
A
#
# COMPACT_ATOMS: atom_id res chain seq x y z
N MET A 1 -1.10 -26.69 13.28
CA MET A 1 -2.22 -27.64 13.46
C MET A 1 -3.41 -27.14 12.66
N GLY A 2 -3.99 -27.97 11.79
CA GLY A 2 -5.24 -27.64 11.08
C GLY A 2 -6.44 -28.32 11.75
N LYS A 3 -7.62 -27.69 11.63
CA LYS A 3 -8.91 -28.22 12.10
C LYS A 3 -9.71 -28.75 10.93
N ARG A 4 -10.53 -29.77 11.19
CA ARG A 4 -11.56 -30.22 10.25
C ARG A 4 -12.77 -29.32 10.41
N THR A 5 -13.18 -28.64 9.34
CA THR A 5 -14.37 -27.79 9.33
C THR A 5 -15.37 -28.37 8.34
N LEU A 6 -16.67 -28.32 8.67
CA LEU A 6 -17.73 -28.65 7.73
C LEU A 6 -17.72 -27.63 6.59
N VAL A 7 -17.44 -28.07 5.38
CA VAL A 7 -17.58 -27.24 4.17
C VAL A 7 -18.76 -27.80 3.40
N ALA A 8 -19.80 -26.98 3.21
CA ALA A 8 -20.92 -27.35 2.37
C ALA A 8 -20.53 -27.08 0.91
N ASP A 9 -20.16 -28.13 0.19
CA ASP A 9 -20.26 -28.14 -1.26
C ASP A 9 -21.50 -28.94 -1.64
N THR A 10 -22.18 -28.50 -2.70
CA THR A 10 -23.46 -28.99 -3.23
C THR A 10 -23.85 -30.40 -2.77
N ASN A 11 -24.89 -30.46 -1.93
CA ASN A 11 -25.66 -31.62 -1.46
C ASN A 11 -25.04 -32.62 -0.47
N GLU A 12 -23.76 -32.53 -0.06
CA GLU A 12 -23.24 -33.38 1.05
C GLU A 12 -22.27 -32.62 1.98
N LYS A 13 -22.62 -32.53 3.27
CA LYS A 13 -21.75 -31.92 4.30
C LYS A 13 -20.67 -32.93 4.73
N GLN A 14 -19.47 -32.80 4.19
CA GLN A 14 -18.30 -33.59 4.61
C GLN A 14 -17.31 -32.74 5.41
N PHE A 15 -16.67 -33.34 6.43
CA PHE A 15 -15.61 -32.70 7.20
C PHE A 15 -14.32 -32.65 6.37
N LYS A 16 -13.93 -31.45 5.93
CA LYS A 16 -12.68 -31.25 5.19
C LYS A 16 -11.61 -30.69 6.11
N TYR A 17 -10.38 -31.19 5.99
CA TYR A 17 -9.23 -30.57 6.64
C TYR A 17 -9.03 -29.17 6.06
N VAL A 18 -9.04 -28.16 6.93
CA VAL A 18 -8.75 -26.77 6.56
C VAL A 18 -7.39 -26.43 7.16
N SER A 19 -6.44 -26.02 6.32
CA SER A 19 -5.10 -25.66 6.78
C SER A 19 -5.16 -24.43 7.71
N PHE A 20 -4.17 -24.28 8.60
CA PHE A 20 -4.05 -23.09 9.45
C PHE A 20 -4.14 -21.79 8.62
N THR A 21 -3.44 -21.75 7.47
CA THR A 21 -3.45 -20.63 6.54
C THR A 21 -4.86 -20.34 6.01
N ASP A 22 -5.61 -21.37 5.64
CA ASP A 22 -6.98 -21.22 5.15
C ASP A 22 -7.92 -20.74 6.25
N GLN A 23 -7.76 -21.21 7.50
CA GLN A 23 -8.55 -20.73 8.64
C GLN A 23 -8.28 -19.26 8.94
N ILE A 24 -7.01 -18.90 9.03
CA ILE A 24 -6.55 -17.53 9.27
C ILE A 24 -7.01 -16.59 8.15
N SER A 25 -7.00 -17.03 6.90
CA SER A 25 -7.47 -16.19 5.78
C SER A 25 -8.97 -15.84 5.87
N ARG A 26 -9.78 -16.69 6.52
CA ARG A 26 -11.22 -16.49 6.73
C ARG A 26 -11.56 -15.57 7.91
N ILE A 27 -10.65 -15.41 8.88
CA ILE A 27 -10.83 -14.48 9.99
C ILE A 27 -10.67 -13.05 9.45
N SER A 28 -11.60 -12.17 9.81
CA SER A 28 -11.51 -10.73 9.55
C SER A 28 -12.19 -9.95 10.66
N ALA A 29 -11.52 -8.91 11.17
CA ALA A 29 -12.05 -8.09 12.26
C ALA A 29 -13.31 -7.31 11.83
N ASP A 30 -13.40 -6.90 10.56
CA ASP A 30 -14.59 -6.24 9.99
C ASP A 30 -15.84 -7.18 10.01
N THR A 31 -15.64 -8.49 9.82
CA THR A 31 -16.72 -9.49 9.90
C THR A 31 -17.15 -9.74 11.35
N ILE A 32 -16.22 -9.62 12.29
CA ILE A 32 -16.48 -9.81 13.72
C ILE A 32 -17.33 -8.64 14.26
N SER A 33 -17.04 -7.39 13.87
CA SER A 33 -17.84 -6.22 14.26
C SER A 33 -19.28 -6.27 13.72
N THR A 34 -19.49 -6.80 12.51
CA THR A 34 -20.84 -6.92 11.91
C THR A 34 -21.68 -8.05 12.50
N ARG A 35 -21.06 -9.13 13.01
CA ARG A 35 -21.73 -10.23 13.73
C ARG A 35 -22.09 -9.91 15.17
N LEU A 36 -21.64 -8.76 15.70
CA LEU A 36 -22.07 -8.24 17.00
C LEU A 36 -23.47 -7.60 16.97
N LYS A 37 -24.23 -7.73 15.86
CA LYS A 37 -25.68 -7.53 15.89
C LYS A 37 -26.27 -8.53 16.88
N LEU A 38 -26.55 -8.00 18.07
CA LEU A 38 -27.05 -8.69 19.23
C LEU A 38 -28.33 -9.46 18.82
N PRO A 39 -28.44 -10.77 19.11
CA PRO A 39 -29.73 -11.44 19.08
C PRO A 39 -30.71 -10.63 19.93
N GLY A 40 -31.85 -10.29 19.31
CA GLY A 40 -32.96 -9.62 19.98
C GLY A 40 -33.57 -10.53 21.04
N GLU A 41 -34.03 -9.88 22.11
CA GLU A 41 -34.85 -10.42 23.20
C GLU A 41 -34.18 -11.52 24.04
N VAL A 42 -33.50 -11.09 25.12
CA VAL A 42 -33.33 -11.94 26.29
C VAL A 42 -34.64 -11.88 27.06
N TYR A 43 -35.41 -12.95 26.97
CA TYR A 43 -36.40 -13.28 28.00
C TYR A 43 -35.58 -13.71 29.22
N GLU A 44 -35.83 -13.10 30.38
CA GLU A 44 -35.21 -13.31 31.72
C GLU A 44 -34.11 -12.34 32.14
N HIS A 45 -34.14 -11.94 33.42
CA HIS A 45 -33.37 -10.87 34.05
C HIS A 45 -31.87 -11.23 34.28
N GLU A 46 -31.35 -12.22 33.56
CA GLU A 46 -30.02 -12.79 33.78
C GLU A 46 -28.96 -12.12 32.89
N THR A 47 -27.73 -12.01 33.42
CA THR A 47 -26.58 -11.44 32.69
C THR A 47 -26.06 -12.41 31.62
N TYR A 48 -25.47 -11.87 30.55
CA TYR A 48 -24.82 -12.70 29.53
C TYR A 48 -23.65 -13.51 30.12
N PHE A 49 -22.95 -12.95 31.09
CA PHE A 49 -21.86 -13.61 31.81
C PHE A 49 -22.36 -14.84 32.54
N TYR A 50 -23.46 -14.72 33.29
CA TYR A 50 -24.08 -15.85 33.99
C TYR A 50 -24.50 -16.97 33.03
N GLN A 51 -25.17 -16.61 31.92
CA GLN A 51 -25.54 -17.57 30.87
C GLN A 51 -24.31 -18.25 30.24
N ALA A 52 -23.23 -17.50 30.03
CA ALA A 52 -22.00 -18.04 29.48
C ALA A 52 -21.31 -18.99 30.46
N VAL A 53 -21.31 -18.70 31.77
CA VAL A 53 -20.81 -19.60 32.82
C VAL A 53 -21.65 -20.88 32.86
N ALA A 54 -22.99 -20.76 32.86
CA ALA A 54 -23.88 -21.91 32.84
C ALA A 54 -23.63 -22.83 31.63
N LYS A 55 -23.52 -22.23 30.43
CA LYS A 55 -23.15 -22.96 29.20
C LYS A 55 -21.81 -23.69 29.35
N TRP A 56 -20.79 -23.02 29.89
CA TRP A 56 -19.44 -23.57 29.95
C TRP A 56 -19.24 -24.58 31.08
N ASN A 57 -20.07 -24.53 32.13
CA ASN A 57 -20.14 -25.60 33.14
C ASN A 57 -20.54 -26.96 32.53
N ASP A 58 -21.29 -26.95 31.42
CA ASP A 58 -21.68 -28.16 30.69
C ASP A 58 -20.67 -28.59 29.62
N LEU A 59 -19.68 -27.75 29.29
CA LEU A 59 -18.78 -27.96 28.14
C LEU A 59 -17.30 -28.07 28.52
N ASP A 60 -16.86 -27.38 29.56
CA ASP A 60 -15.48 -27.39 30.04
C ASP A 60 -15.42 -27.96 31.46
N TYR A 61 -14.86 -29.17 31.57
CA TYR A 61 -14.69 -29.86 32.85
C TYR A 61 -13.23 -29.85 33.34
N GLY A 62 -12.37 -29.05 32.68
CA GLY A 62 -10.94 -28.97 32.95
C GLY A 62 -10.61 -28.33 34.31
N ASP A 63 -9.49 -28.75 34.89
CA ASP A 63 -9.03 -28.23 36.19
C ASP A 63 -8.71 -26.73 36.14
N ASP A 64 -8.18 -26.24 35.01
CA ASP A 64 -7.90 -24.82 34.79
C ASP A 64 -9.19 -23.97 34.85
N TYR A 65 -10.32 -24.48 34.34
CA TYR A 65 -11.59 -23.77 34.38
C TYR A 65 -12.20 -23.79 35.78
N LYS A 66 -12.12 -24.94 36.48
CA LYS A 66 -12.57 -25.04 37.87
C LYS A 66 -11.78 -24.12 38.79
N ALA A 67 -10.46 -24.04 38.61
CA ALA A 67 -9.60 -23.13 39.37
C ALA A 67 -10.02 -21.66 39.17
N PHE A 68 -10.43 -21.28 37.95
CA PHE A 68 -11.01 -19.97 37.71
C PHE A 68 -12.35 -19.77 38.44
N LEU A 69 -13.25 -20.76 38.39
CA LEU A 69 -14.54 -20.68 39.09
C LEU A 69 -14.37 -20.56 40.60
N ASP A 70 -13.37 -21.21 41.19
CA ASP A 70 -13.08 -21.15 42.63
C ASP A 70 -12.66 -19.74 43.08
N ASP A 71 -12.11 -18.93 42.17
CA ASP A 71 -11.67 -17.55 42.45
C ASP A 71 -12.79 -16.50 42.31
N ILE A 72 -13.99 -16.89 41.84
CA ILE A 72 -15.12 -15.98 41.64
C ILE A 72 -16.40 -16.48 42.33
N PRO A 73 -17.28 -15.59 42.82
CA PRO A 73 -18.54 -15.99 43.45
C PRO A 73 -19.60 -16.33 42.40
N TYR A 74 -19.34 -17.29 41.50
CA TYR A 74 -20.16 -17.54 40.30
C TYR A 74 -21.63 -17.89 40.57
N GLY A 75 -21.93 -18.45 41.75
CA GLY A 75 -23.30 -18.72 42.21
C GLY A 75 -24.12 -17.46 42.54
N GLU A 76 -23.47 -16.30 42.66
CA GLU A 76 -24.10 -15.02 43.00
C GLU A 76 -24.09 -14.01 41.85
N LEU A 77 -23.80 -14.42 40.60
CA LEU A 77 -23.62 -13.48 39.47
C LEU A 77 -24.82 -13.37 38.51
N ALA A 78 -26.00 -13.82 38.94
CA ALA A 78 -27.18 -13.87 38.09
C ALA A 78 -27.65 -12.48 37.62
N THR A 79 -27.57 -11.46 38.49
CA THR A 79 -28.06 -10.09 38.20
C THR A 79 -26.93 -9.11 37.89
N TYR A 80 -27.26 -8.04 37.16
CA TYR A 80 -26.31 -6.97 36.84
C TYR A 80 -25.69 -6.32 38.08
N ALA A 81 -26.49 -6.07 39.12
CA ALA A 81 -26.01 -5.41 40.34
C ALA A 81 -24.94 -6.25 41.06
N GLN A 82 -25.10 -7.57 41.07
CA GLN A 82 -24.10 -8.49 41.61
C GLN A 82 -22.84 -8.52 40.74
N LEU A 83 -23.01 -8.58 39.43
CA LEU A 83 -21.88 -8.53 38.49
C LEU A 83 -21.05 -7.25 38.67
N LEU A 84 -21.71 -6.10 38.82
CA LEU A 84 -21.08 -4.81 39.07
C LEU A 84 -20.37 -4.77 40.44
N HIS A 85 -20.97 -5.36 41.47
CA HIS A 85 -20.36 -5.44 42.80
C HIS A 85 -19.04 -6.21 42.79
N TYR A 86 -18.99 -7.35 42.09
CA TYR A 86 -17.83 -8.24 42.03
C TYR A 86 -16.91 -8.00 40.81
N GLN A 87 -17.13 -6.94 40.01
CA GLN A 87 -16.43 -6.73 38.74
C GLN A 87 -14.90 -6.76 38.88
N ASN A 88 -14.34 -6.16 39.93
CA ASN A 88 -12.89 -6.11 40.15
C ASN A 88 -12.34 -7.53 40.32
N GLN A 89 -12.98 -8.33 41.18
CA GLN A 89 -12.57 -9.71 41.46
C GLN A 89 -12.66 -10.58 40.19
N ILE A 90 -13.75 -10.47 39.43
CA ILE A 90 -13.95 -11.26 38.20
C ILE A 90 -12.91 -10.89 37.15
N VAL A 91 -12.67 -9.59 36.94
CA VAL A 91 -11.69 -9.11 35.96
C VAL A 91 -10.29 -9.56 36.35
N ASP A 92 -9.90 -9.42 37.62
CA ASP A 92 -8.56 -9.82 38.06
C ASP A 92 -8.36 -11.33 37.99
N ALA A 93 -9.38 -12.13 38.33
CA ALA A 93 -9.36 -13.57 38.13
C ALA A 93 -9.20 -13.93 36.63
N LEU A 94 -10.00 -13.33 35.75
CA LEU A 94 -9.87 -13.55 34.30
C LEU A 94 -8.47 -13.20 33.80
N ARG A 95 -7.91 -12.07 34.23
CA ARG A 95 -6.56 -11.64 33.84
C ARG A 95 -5.50 -12.63 34.32
N HIS A 96 -5.58 -13.06 35.57
CA HIS A 96 -4.66 -14.03 36.13
C HIS A 96 -4.68 -15.34 35.33
N HIS A 97 -5.87 -15.93 35.18
CA HIS A 97 -6.04 -17.25 34.55
C HIS A 97 -5.76 -17.24 33.04
N LEU A 98 -6.09 -16.17 32.33
CA LEU A 98 -5.72 -16.01 30.90
C LEU A 98 -4.19 -15.96 30.70
N LEU A 99 -3.44 -15.48 31.69
CA LEU A 99 -1.99 -15.41 31.61
C LEU A 99 -1.28 -16.69 32.04
N ILE A 100 -2.00 -17.74 32.47
CA ILE A 100 -1.41 -19.06 32.73
C ILE A 100 -0.98 -19.71 31.40
N PRO A 101 0.31 -20.01 31.18
CA PRO A 101 0.78 -20.63 29.94
C PRO A 101 0.23 -22.05 29.75
N GLY A 102 -0.31 -22.33 28.57
CA GLY A 102 -0.80 -23.67 28.23
C GLY A 102 -2.11 -24.07 28.88
N SER A 103 -2.83 -23.12 29.52
CA SER A 103 -4.16 -23.36 30.09
C SER A 103 -5.13 -23.88 29.03
N LYS A 104 -5.79 -24.99 29.34
CA LYS A 104 -6.81 -25.60 28.46
C LYS A 104 -8.13 -24.83 28.48
N ALA A 105 -8.36 -24.03 29.50
CA ALA A 105 -9.55 -23.20 29.66
C ALA A 105 -9.45 -21.86 28.90
N CYS A 106 -8.34 -21.55 28.23
CA CYS A 106 -8.11 -20.22 27.66
C CYS A 106 -9.24 -19.74 26.72
N ILE A 107 -9.78 -20.61 25.86
CA ILE A 107 -10.90 -20.26 24.98
C ILE A 107 -12.18 -20.00 25.75
N THR A 108 -12.49 -20.86 26.72
CA THR A 108 -13.62 -20.71 27.65
C THR A 108 -13.56 -19.35 28.33
N LEU A 109 -12.40 -19.00 28.91
CA LEU A 109 -12.19 -17.72 29.59
C LEU A 109 -12.33 -16.53 28.64
N LEU A 110 -11.85 -16.63 27.39
CA LEU A 110 -12.05 -15.57 26.39
C LEU A 110 -13.53 -15.40 26.01
N GLU A 111 -14.31 -16.48 25.89
CA GLU A 111 -15.75 -16.38 25.66
C GLU A 111 -16.49 -15.74 26.86
N LEU A 112 -16.13 -16.12 28.08
CA LEU A 112 -16.66 -15.47 29.29
C LEU A 112 -16.32 -13.98 29.32
N SER A 113 -15.13 -13.62 28.87
CA SER A 113 -14.68 -12.22 28.80
C SER A 113 -15.49 -11.42 27.78
N VAL A 114 -15.85 -12.01 26.64
CA VAL A 114 -16.77 -11.39 25.67
C VAL A 114 -18.13 -11.10 26.31
N ALA A 115 -18.64 -12.02 27.12
CA ALA A 115 -19.92 -11.84 27.81
C ALA A 115 -19.84 -10.77 28.91
N LEU A 116 -18.77 -10.80 29.73
CA LEU A 116 -18.52 -9.83 30.79
C LEU A 116 -18.45 -8.39 30.26
N ILE A 117 -17.63 -8.17 29.23
CA ILE A 117 -17.45 -6.84 28.63
C ILE A 117 -18.78 -6.34 28.07
N ARG A 118 -19.58 -7.24 27.48
CA ARG A 118 -20.91 -6.90 26.95
C ARG A 118 -21.88 -6.48 28.05
N ASP A 119 -21.91 -7.17 29.19
CA ASP A 119 -22.79 -6.81 30.30
C ASP A 119 -22.38 -5.49 30.94
N LEU A 120 -21.11 -5.36 31.36
CA LEU A 120 -20.62 -4.18 32.09
C LEU A 120 -20.64 -2.92 31.23
N ASN A 121 -20.46 -3.05 29.92
CA ASN A 121 -20.45 -1.95 28.97
C ASN A 121 -19.58 -0.75 29.41
N ASP A 122 -20.19 0.38 29.76
CA ASP A 122 -19.46 1.58 30.20
C ASP A 122 -18.76 1.37 31.56
N ASP A 123 -19.32 0.52 32.43
CA ASP A 123 -18.75 0.19 33.74
C ASP A 123 -17.47 -0.66 33.62
N PHE A 124 -17.17 -1.21 32.43
CA PHE A 124 -15.88 -1.88 32.17
C PHE A 124 -14.71 -0.89 32.01
N TYR A 125 -14.98 0.40 31.82
CA TYR A 125 -13.95 1.40 31.51
C TYR A 125 -12.77 1.46 32.50
N PRO A 126 -12.95 1.35 33.83
CA PRO A 126 -11.85 1.32 34.79
C PRO A 126 -10.85 0.17 34.55
N HIS A 127 -11.32 -0.93 33.98
CA HIS A 127 -10.53 -2.15 33.70
C HIS A 127 -9.95 -2.19 32.29
N LEU A 128 -10.37 -1.26 31.43
CA LEU A 128 -10.13 -1.27 29.99
C LEU A 128 -8.67 -1.56 29.63
N TRP A 129 -7.74 -0.76 30.15
CA TRP A 129 -6.34 -0.80 29.71
C TRP A 129 -5.57 -1.99 30.28
N ASP A 130 -5.83 -2.34 31.53
CA ASP A 130 -5.23 -3.48 32.20
C ASP A 130 -5.66 -4.80 31.55
N TYR A 131 -6.94 -4.89 31.19
CA TYR A 131 -7.48 -6.03 30.47
C TYR A 131 -7.01 -6.05 29.01
N PHE A 132 -6.95 -4.90 28.36
CA PHE A 132 -6.39 -4.75 27.02
C PHE A 132 -4.95 -5.28 26.95
N ASP A 133 -4.09 -4.90 27.90
CA ASP A 133 -2.70 -5.36 27.95
C ASP A 133 -2.61 -6.88 28.18
N THR A 134 -3.52 -7.43 28.98
CA THR A 134 -3.64 -8.89 29.18
C THR A 134 -3.91 -9.61 27.85
N ILE A 135 -4.86 -9.10 27.05
CA ILE A 135 -5.15 -9.65 25.72
C ILE A 135 -3.98 -9.48 24.76
N MET A 136 -3.25 -8.36 24.81
CA MET A 136 -2.02 -8.19 24.00
C MET A 136 -0.99 -9.27 24.29
N ILE A 137 -0.69 -9.52 25.58
CA ILE A 137 0.28 -10.53 26.01
C ILE A 137 -0.18 -11.92 25.53
N LEU A 138 -1.48 -12.22 25.68
CA LEU A 138 -2.03 -13.49 25.24
C LEU A 138 -1.91 -13.69 23.73
N LEU A 139 -2.30 -12.70 22.93
CA LEU A 139 -2.19 -12.77 21.47
C LEU A 139 -0.74 -12.91 21.01
N ASP A 140 0.19 -12.26 21.70
CA ASP A 140 1.61 -12.37 21.41
C ASP A 140 2.18 -13.75 21.73
N ARG A 141 1.70 -14.41 22.78
CA ARG A 141 2.11 -15.77 23.18
C ARG A 141 1.46 -16.86 22.33
N SER A 142 0.19 -16.71 21.96
CA SER A 142 -0.63 -17.75 21.32
C SER A 142 -0.71 -17.60 19.79
N ARG A 143 0.39 -17.21 19.14
CA ARG A 143 0.46 -16.94 17.68
C ARG A 143 0.03 -18.11 16.80
N HIS A 144 0.12 -19.35 17.29
CA HIS A 144 -0.20 -20.56 16.54
C HIS A 144 -1.59 -21.13 16.84
N GLU A 145 -2.37 -20.48 17.71
CA GLU A 145 -3.65 -20.96 18.20
C GLU A 145 -4.79 -20.15 17.58
N VAL A 146 -5.37 -20.64 16.49
CA VAL A 146 -6.33 -19.90 15.66
C VAL A 146 -7.53 -19.40 16.47
N ASP A 147 -8.09 -20.23 17.35
CA ASP A 147 -9.28 -19.85 18.12
C ASP A 147 -8.98 -18.78 19.17
N ILE A 148 -7.78 -18.81 19.76
CA ILE A 148 -7.33 -17.79 20.72
C ILE A 148 -7.15 -16.48 19.97
N LEU A 149 -6.52 -16.51 18.80
CA LEU A 149 -6.37 -15.33 17.95
C LEU A 149 -7.74 -14.77 17.53
N GLU A 150 -8.65 -15.60 17.03
CA GLU A 150 -9.98 -15.18 16.59
C GLU A 150 -10.75 -14.51 17.74
N THR A 151 -10.79 -15.18 18.89
CA THR A 151 -11.57 -14.71 20.05
C THR A 151 -10.90 -13.52 20.73
N GLY A 152 -9.56 -13.49 20.83
CA GLY A 152 -8.81 -12.35 21.34
C GLY A 152 -8.99 -11.11 20.47
N PHE A 153 -8.82 -11.22 19.14
CA PHE A 153 -9.11 -10.09 18.23
C PHE A 153 -10.59 -9.68 18.25
N LYS A 154 -11.51 -10.61 18.51
CA LYS A 154 -12.93 -10.29 18.76
C LYS A 154 -13.11 -9.43 20.02
N ILE A 155 -12.46 -9.77 21.12
CA ILE A 155 -12.48 -8.94 22.33
C ILE A 155 -11.96 -7.53 22.04
N LEU A 156 -10.83 -7.41 21.31
CA LEU A 156 -10.30 -6.10 20.93
C LEU A 156 -11.28 -5.29 20.09
N ALA A 157 -11.95 -5.93 19.12
CA ALA A 157 -12.95 -5.28 18.30
C ALA A 157 -14.14 -4.78 19.12
N ILE A 158 -14.59 -5.56 20.11
CA ILE A 158 -15.68 -5.19 21.04
C ILE A 158 -15.25 -3.98 21.89
N ILE A 159 -14.08 -4.06 22.52
CA ILE A 159 -13.50 -2.98 23.31
C ILE A 159 -13.43 -1.69 22.50
N PHE A 160 -12.91 -1.76 21.28
CA PHE A 160 -12.84 -0.62 20.38
C PHE A 160 -14.22 -0.09 20.02
N GLN A 161 -15.16 -0.96 19.67
CA GLN A 161 -16.50 -0.57 19.29
C GLN A 161 -17.22 0.18 20.42
N MET A 162 -17.03 -0.23 21.67
CA MET A 162 -17.70 0.36 22.83
C MET A 162 -17.02 1.66 23.27
N HIS A 163 -15.71 1.62 23.46
CA HIS A 163 -14.98 2.74 24.07
C HIS A 163 -14.26 3.64 23.05
N TRP A 164 -14.59 3.55 21.75
CA TRP A 164 -13.89 4.32 20.71
C TRP A 164 -13.79 5.81 21.03
N ARG A 165 -14.85 6.43 21.59
CA ARG A 165 -14.88 7.88 21.88
C ARG A 165 -13.75 8.29 22.82
N SER A 166 -13.47 7.47 23.82
CA SER A 166 -12.37 7.70 24.75
C SER A 166 -11.03 7.36 24.10
N ILE A 167 -10.95 6.20 23.43
CA ILE A 167 -9.71 5.71 22.81
C ILE A 167 -9.20 6.67 21.72
N VAL A 168 -10.08 7.26 20.91
CA VAL A 168 -9.68 8.16 19.81
C VAL A 168 -9.02 9.44 20.31
N THR A 169 -9.23 9.84 21.57
CA THR A 169 -8.55 11.00 22.18
C THR A 169 -7.06 10.77 22.38
N SER A 170 -6.62 9.51 22.42
CA SER A 170 -5.26 9.10 22.78
C SER A 170 -4.66 8.09 21.81
N LEU A 171 -4.99 8.17 20.51
CA LEU A 171 -4.59 7.16 19.51
C LEU A 171 -3.10 6.88 19.41
N ARG A 172 -2.23 7.88 19.65
CA ARG A 172 -0.78 7.66 19.67
C ARG A 172 -0.38 6.69 20.79
N LYS A 173 -0.93 6.89 22.00
CA LYS A 173 -0.68 5.99 23.13
C LYS A 173 -1.25 4.60 22.86
N THR A 174 -2.45 4.53 22.29
CA THR A 174 -3.06 3.26 21.88
C THR A 174 -2.18 2.54 20.85
N PHE A 175 -1.66 3.24 19.84
CA PHE A 175 -0.78 2.65 18.83
C PHE A 175 0.49 2.06 19.45
N VAL A 176 1.13 2.77 20.39
CA VAL A 176 2.32 2.27 21.10
C VAL A 176 2.02 0.97 21.84
N ARG A 177 0.82 0.81 22.44
CA ARG A 177 0.42 -0.46 23.07
C ARG A 177 0.23 -1.60 22.06
N PHE A 178 -0.06 -1.28 20.80
CA PHE A 178 -0.21 -2.24 19.71
C PHE A 178 1.08 -2.50 18.93
N SER A 179 2.18 -1.77 19.20
CA SER A 179 3.38 -1.79 18.35
C SER A 179 3.92 -3.20 18.16
N ASN A 180 3.94 -4.02 19.22
CA ASN A 180 4.36 -5.42 19.15
C ASN A 180 3.54 -6.25 18.15
N LEU A 181 2.22 -6.02 18.05
CA LEU A 181 1.38 -6.71 17.08
C LEU A 181 1.58 -6.16 15.66
N PHE A 182 1.79 -4.86 15.51
CA PHE A 182 2.13 -4.23 14.23
C PHE A 182 3.50 -4.66 13.70
N GLY A 183 4.46 -4.91 14.58
CA GLY A 183 5.81 -5.38 14.27
C GLY A 183 5.99 -6.90 14.34
N SER A 184 4.91 -7.65 14.56
CA SER A 184 4.99 -9.10 14.71
C SER A 184 5.61 -9.76 13.47
N ASN A 185 6.47 -10.77 13.65
CA ASN A 185 7.01 -11.56 12.55
C ASN A 185 5.94 -12.32 11.75
N ALA A 186 4.74 -12.51 12.33
CA ALA A 186 3.62 -13.15 11.69
C ALA A 186 2.76 -12.14 10.92
N HIS A 187 2.82 -12.17 9.58
CA HIS A 187 2.05 -11.27 8.72
C HIS A 187 0.54 -11.25 9.02
N TYR A 188 -0.07 -12.39 9.34
CA TYR A 188 -1.50 -12.42 9.66
C TYR A 188 -1.84 -11.70 10.97
N ILE A 189 -0.94 -11.69 11.96
CA ILE A 189 -1.12 -10.92 13.20
C ILE A 189 -1.09 -9.42 12.88
N ARG A 190 -0.11 -8.98 12.07
CA ARG A 190 -0.05 -7.58 11.60
C ARG A 190 -1.32 -7.18 10.87
N ARG A 191 -1.82 -8.04 9.98
CA ARG A 191 -3.09 -7.83 9.28
C ARG A 191 -4.26 -7.71 10.25
N PHE A 192 -4.39 -8.58 11.24
CA PHE A 192 -5.49 -8.51 12.21
C PHE A 192 -5.42 -7.28 13.11
N ALA A 193 -4.23 -6.91 13.59
CA ALA A 193 -4.00 -5.69 14.34
C ALA A 193 -4.39 -4.45 13.52
N ALA A 194 -3.95 -4.41 12.25
CA ALA A 194 -4.32 -3.37 11.30
C ALA A 194 -5.82 -3.30 11.04
N GLU A 195 -6.50 -4.43 10.81
CA GLU A 195 -7.95 -4.47 10.62
C GLU A 195 -8.69 -3.95 11.87
N ALA A 196 -8.32 -4.42 13.07
CA ALA A 196 -8.94 -3.97 14.31
C ALA A 196 -8.74 -2.46 14.54
N PHE A 197 -7.50 -1.96 14.38
CA PHE A 197 -7.18 -0.55 14.61
C PHE A 197 -7.73 0.36 13.51
N SER A 198 -7.95 -0.14 12.29
CA SER A 198 -8.54 0.65 11.19
C SER A 198 -9.92 1.21 11.54
N PHE A 199 -10.68 0.53 12.41
CA PHE A 199 -11.94 1.02 12.94
C PHE A 199 -11.76 2.35 13.70
N LEU A 200 -10.77 2.42 14.58
CA LEU A 200 -10.43 3.63 15.34
C LEU A 200 -9.91 4.73 14.40
N LEU A 201 -9.10 4.36 13.41
CA LEU A 201 -8.60 5.29 12.40
C LEU A 201 -9.76 5.97 11.65
N ARG A 202 -10.76 5.21 11.21
CA ARG A 202 -11.98 5.74 10.55
C ARG A 202 -12.80 6.68 11.46
N LYS A 203 -12.69 6.53 12.79
CA LYS A 203 -13.42 7.34 13.78
C LYS A 203 -12.65 8.58 14.26
N SER A 204 -11.36 8.67 13.97
CA SER A 204 -10.53 9.80 14.39
C SER A 204 -10.86 11.08 13.62
N SER A 205 -10.87 12.22 14.32
CA SER A 205 -10.95 13.56 13.72
C SER A 205 -9.58 14.18 13.42
N THR A 206 -8.48 13.50 13.82
CA THR A 206 -7.11 14.03 13.73
C THR A 206 -6.21 13.16 12.85
N ILE A 207 -6.76 12.73 11.70
CA ILE A 207 -6.06 11.86 10.74
C ILE A 207 -4.67 12.36 10.38
N PRO A 208 -4.44 13.66 10.08
CA PRO A 208 -3.12 14.08 9.66
C PRO A 208 -2.06 13.91 10.75
N LYS A 209 -2.37 14.34 11.98
CA LYS A 209 -1.45 14.22 13.13
C LYS A 209 -1.14 12.78 13.51
N LEU A 210 -2.09 11.87 13.34
CA LEU A 210 -1.87 10.46 13.57
C LEU A 210 -1.01 9.85 12.46
N THR A 211 -1.30 10.17 11.21
CA THR A 211 -0.57 9.62 10.06
C THR A 211 0.88 10.10 10.04
N GLN A 212 1.12 11.38 10.34
CA GLN A 212 2.47 11.91 10.56
C GLN A 212 3.23 11.11 11.63
N PHE A 213 2.59 10.86 12.78
CA PHE A 213 3.19 10.06 13.86
C PHE A 213 3.52 8.62 13.40
N LEU A 214 2.67 8.00 12.58
CA LEU A 214 2.94 6.67 12.04
C LEU A 214 4.17 6.67 11.13
N TYR A 215 4.33 7.69 10.28
CA TYR A 215 5.53 7.82 9.44
C TYR A 215 6.79 8.06 10.27
N GLU A 216 6.74 8.95 11.26
CA GLU A 216 7.84 9.21 12.18
C GLU A 216 8.26 7.93 12.91
N LYS A 217 7.30 7.17 13.44
CA LYS A 217 7.58 5.91 14.14
C LYS A 217 8.14 4.83 13.22
N THR A 218 7.60 4.71 12.01
CA THR A 218 8.11 3.74 11.04
C THR A 218 9.56 4.05 10.66
N ALA A 219 9.89 5.33 10.47
CA ALA A 219 11.25 5.76 10.16
C ALA A 219 12.21 5.63 11.36
N GLU A 220 11.74 5.88 12.57
CA GLU A 220 12.52 5.73 13.80
C GLU A 220 12.91 4.28 14.06
N GLU A 221 11.98 3.33 13.85
CA GLU A 221 12.22 1.91 14.08
C GLU A 221 12.98 1.24 12.94
N ASP A 222 12.84 1.74 11.69
CA ASP A 222 13.44 1.20 10.46
C ASP A 222 13.26 -0.33 10.30
N ASP A 223 12.14 -0.84 10.82
CA ASP A 223 11.81 -2.26 10.81
C ASP A 223 10.80 -2.59 9.71
N LYS A 224 11.11 -3.63 8.93
CA LYS A 224 10.28 -4.05 7.80
C LYS A 224 8.89 -4.54 8.23
N ASN A 225 8.78 -5.21 9.38
CA ASN A 225 7.50 -5.71 9.86
C ASN A 225 6.62 -4.55 10.34
N ILE A 226 7.19 -3.57 11.05
CA ILE A 226 6.48 -2.37 11.48
C ILE A 226 5.99 -1.57 10.28
N LYS A 227 6.85 -1.38 9.26
CA LYS A 227 6.47 -0.77 7.99
C LYS A 227 5.27 -1.49 7.36
N ASP A 228 5.35 -2.81 7.24
CA ASP A 228 4.24 -3.62 6.71
C ASP A 228 2.97 -3.49 7.58
N GLY A 229 3.08 -3.49 8.91
CA GLY A 229 1.97 -3.26 9.83
C GLY A 229 1.27 -1.91 9.61
N VAL A 230 2.05 -0.83 9.43
CA VAL A 230 1.52 0.51 9.11
C VAL A 230 0.91 0.56 7.73
N VAL A 231 1.53 -0.07 6.72
CA VAL A 231 0.96 -0.23 5.37
C VAL A 231 -0.41 -0.93 5.45
N GLN A 232 -0.48 -2.05 6.16
CA GLN A 232 -1.75 -2.77 6.38
C GLN A 232 -2.77 -1.88 7.10
N LEU A 233 -2.36 -1.10 8.11
CA LEU A 233 -3.27 -0.22 8.84
C LEU A 233 -3.88 0.85 7.92
N LEU A 234 -3.04 1.59 7.20
CA LEU A 234 -3.51 2.66 6.30
C LEU A 234 -4.39 2.09 5.19
N PHE A 235 -4.02 0.95 4.61
CA PHE A 235 -4.82 0.25 3.62
C PHE A 235 -6.16 -0.20 4.19
N ASN A 236 -6.19 -0.89 5.33
CA ASN A 236 -7.45 -1.31 5.95
C ASN A 236 -8.31 -0.12 6.39
N GLY A 237 -7.71 1.04 6.71
CA GLY A 237 -8.44 2.29 6.95
C GLY A 237 -9.37 2.69 5.80
N ILE A 238 -8.89 2.57 4.56
CA ILE A 238 -9.65 2.93 3.35
C ILE A 238 -10.33 1.75 2.66
N LYS A 239 -9.93 0.52 2.95
CA LYS A 239 -10.54 -0.70 2.41
C LYS A 239 -12.00 -0.81 2.84
N GLY A 240 -12.88 -1.10 1.90
CA GLY A 240 -14.30 -1.39 2.13
C GLY A 240 -14.62 -2.88 1.95
N THR A 241 -15.90 -3.20 1.80
CA THR A 241 -16.37 -4.57 1.50
C THR A 241 -16.49 -4.78 -0.01
N HIS A 242 -16.73 -6.03 -0.45
CA HIS A 242 -17.04 -6.35 -1.86
C HIS A 242 -16.04 -5.80 -2.90
N LYS A 243 -14.75 -5.75 -2.56
CA LYS A 243 -13.69 -5.20 -3.43
C LYS A 243 -13.88 -3.72 -3.78
N GLN A 244 -14.56 -2.98 -2.89
CA GLN A 244 -14.74 -1.53 -2.93
C GLN A 244 -13.89 -0.86 -1.84
N PHE A 245 -13.82 0.47 -1.90
CA PHE A 245 -13.24 1.30 -0.84
C PHE A 245 -14.33 1.88 0.07
N HIS A 246 -13.97 2.20 1.31
CA HIS A 246 -14.87 2.73 2.33
C HIS A 246 -15.34 4.15 1.98
N SER A 247 -16.49 4.58 2.48
CA SER A 247 -17.03 5.93 2.23
C SER A 247 -16.11 7.07 2.72
N LYS A 248 -15.29 6.81 3.74
CA LYS A 248 -14.27 7.73 4.27
C LYS A 248 -12.95 7.79 3.49
N THR A 249 -12.83 7.05 2.38
CA THR A 249 -11.56 6.96 1.63
C THR A 249 -11.03 8.33 1.22
N ASN A 250 -11.90 9.23 0.75
CA ASN A 250 -11.48 10.56 0.33
C ASN A 250 -10.88 11.37 1.49
N GLU A 251 -11.52 11.36 2.65
CA GLU A 251 -11.03 12.04 3.87
C GLU A 251 -9.70 11.44 4.34
N LEU A 252 -9.65 10.13 4.49
CA LEU A 252 -8.49 9.42 5.04
C LEU A 252 -7.28 9.52 4.12
N LEU A 253 -7.43 9.20 2.83
CA LEU A 253 -6.32 9.22 1.88
C LEU A 253 -5.77 10.64 1.69
N THR A 254 -6.64 11.65 1.69
CA THR A 254 -6.21 13.06 1.70
C THR A 254 -5.33 13.33 2.91
N GLY A 255 -5.80 12.97 4.10
CA GLY A 255 -5.02 13.12 5.33
C GLY A 255 -3.67 12.38 5.29
N TYR A 256 -3.63 11.17 4.73
CA TYR A 256 -2.38 10.40 4.64
C TYR A 256 -1.35 11.10 3.76
N VAL A 257 -1.77 11.52 2.57
CA VAL A 257 -0.90 12.15 1.58
C VAL A 257 -0.48 13.55 2.04
N GLU A 258 -1.41 14.38 2.51
CA GLU A 258 -1.10 15.73 3.00
C GLU A 258 -0.12 15.70 4.19
N SER A 259 -0.25 14.71 5.08
CA SER A 259 0.71 14.51 6.17
C SER A 259 2.11 14.23 5.63
N ALA A 260 2.24 13.38 4.62
CA ALA A 260 3.53 13.07 4.02
C ALA A 260 4.13 14.28 3.27
N LEU A 261 3.29 15.08 2.62
CA LEU A 261 3.73 16.30 1.92
C LEU A 261 4.17 17.41 2.89
N GLY A 262 3.65 17.41 4.13
CA GLY A 262 4.01 18.36 5.19
C GLY A 262 5.23 17.96 6.03
N LEU A 263 5.91 16.85 5.71
CA LEU A 263 7.11 16.41 6.41
C LEU A 263 8.36 17.17 5.94
N ASP A 264 9.06 17.80 6.89
CA ASP A 264 10.32 18.50 6.62
C ASP A 264 11.55 17.57 6.65
N ASN A 265 11.50 16.50 7.44
CA ASN A 265 12.60 15.54 7.54
C ASN A 265 12.61 14.61 6.31
N GLY A 266 13.67 14.72 5.50
CA GLY A 266 13.83 13.94 4.26
C GLY A 266 13.74 12.43 4.45
N HIS A 267 14.38 11.88 5.49
CA HIS A 267 14.35 10.44 5.75
C HIS A 267 12.95 9.95 6.11
N VAL A 268 12.23 10.67 6.98
CA VAL A 268 10.85 10.33 7.35
C VAL A 268 9.91 10.47 6.14
N ARG A 269 10.16 11.47 5.30
CA ARG A 269 9.39 11.70 4.07
C ARG A 269 9.61 10.59 3.03
N ASP A 270 10.83 10.11 2.86
CA ASP A 270 11.13 8.96 2.00
C ASP A 270 10.45 7.69 2.53
N MET A 271 10.46 7.49 3.85
CA MET A 271 9.73 6.38 4.46
C MET A 271 8.22 6.49 4.25
N ALA A 272 7.65 7.69 4.39
CA ALA A 272 6.24 7.93 4.09
C ALA A 272 5.89 7.63 2.63
N LEU A 273 6.80 7.94 1.68
CA LEU A 273 6.63 7.61 0.28
C LEU A 273 6.58 6.10 0.07
N GLU A 274 7.53 5.35 0.62
CA GLU A 274 7.56 3.89 0.51
C GLU A 274 6.28 3.25 1.08
N VAL A 275 5.85 3.69 2.28
CA VAL A 275 4.60 3.22 2.90
C VAL A 275 3.42 3.49 1.97
N LEU A 276 3.27 4.70 1.44
CA LEU A 276 2.16 5.03 0.56
C LEU A 276 2.22 4.31 -0.79
N LEU A 277 3.40 4.06 -1.34
CA LEU A 277 3.57 3.23 -2.54
C LEU A 277 3.06 1.81 -2.31
N ASP A 278 3.38 1.21 -1.17
CA ASP A 278 2.91 -0.13 -0.82
C ASP A 278 1.39 -0.14 -0.55
N VAL A 279 0.83 0.91 0.08
CA VAL A 279 -0.63 1.09 0.19
C VAL A 279 -1.27 1.18 -1.21
N MET A 280 -0.69 1.91 -2.15
CA MET A 280 -1.22 2.00 -3.52
C MET A 280 -1.18 0.64 -4.22
N LYS A 281 -0.12 -0.15 -4.07
CA LYS A 281 -0.06 -1.54 -4.60
C LYS A 281 -1.20 -2.39 -4.01
N LEU A 282 -1.41 -2.35 -2.69
CA LEU A 282 -2.52 -3.07 -2.06
C LEU A 282 -3.88 -2.62 -2.60
N CYS A 283 -4.07 -1.31 -2.81
CA CYS A 283 -5.29 -0.76 -3.41
C CYS A 283 -5.53 -1.31 -4.82
N VAL A 284 -4.51 -1.34 -5.67
CA VAL A 284 -4.60 -1.89 -7.04
C VAL A 284 -4.97 -3.37 -7.01
N HIS A 285 -4.34 -4.17 -6.15
CA HIS A 285 -4.63 -5.61 -6.05
C HIS A 285 -5.96 -5.93 -5.35
N TRP A 286 -6.50 -5.00 -4.57
CA TRP A 286 -7.78 -5.16 -3.87
C TRP A 286 -8.99 -4.82 -4.73
N ALA A 287 -9.02 -3.64 -5.35
CA ALA A 287 -10.23 -3.12 -5.96
C ALA A 287 -10.55 -3.78 -7.31
N LYS A 288 -11.85 -3.88 -7.65
CA LYS A 288 -12.24 -4.05 -9.06
C LYS A 288 -12.04 -2.73 -9.80
N VAL A 289 -11.85 -2.80 -11.11
CA VAL A 289 -11.65 -1.63 -11.98
C VAL A 289 -12.70 -0.55 -11.74
N GLU A 290 -13.97 -0.94 -11.66
CA GLU A 290 -15.13 -0.05 -11.45
C GLU A 290 -15.09 0.74 -10.14
N TYR A 291 -14.37 0.23 -9.13
CA TYR A 291 -14.35 0.80 -7.78
C TYR A 291 -13.02 1.46 -7.42
N SER A 292 -12.05 1.46 -8.35
CA SER A 292 -10.76 2.12 -8.18
C SER A 292 -10.83 3.65 -8.22
N LYS A 293 -11.88 4.16 -8.87
CA LYS A 293 -12.09 5.57 -9.22
C LYS A 293 -11.86 6.52 -8.05
N ASN A 294 -12.50 6.26 -6.91
CA ASN A 294 -12.43 7.14 -5.74
C ASN A 294 -10.99 7.40 -5.28
N VAL A 295 -10.13 6.38 -5.28
CA VAL A 295 -8.73 6.55 -4.85
C VAL A 295 -7.95 7.36 -5.88
N THR A 296 -8.10 7.02 -7.17
CA THR A 296 -7.38 7.69 -8.25
C THR A 296 -7.81 9.15 -8.43
N GLU A 297 -9.09 9.48 -8.21
CA GLU A 297 -9.59 10.86 -8.24
C GLU A 297 -9.00 11.71 -7.13
N VAL A 298 -8.85 11.16 -5.93
CA VAL A 298 -8.19 11.86 -4.81
C VAL A 298 -6.75 12.19 -5.18
N LEU A 299 -5.99 11.25 -5.74
CA LEU A 299 -4.61 11.50 -6.17
C LEU A 299 -4.53 12.57 -7.27
N LEU A 300 -5.41 12.51 -8.27
CA LEU A 300 -5.46 13.49 -9.36
C LEU A 300 -5.82 14.89 -8.85
N ARG A 301 -6.79 14.98 -7.94
CA ARG A 301 -7.17 16.23 -7.29
C ARG A 301 -5.99 16.82 -6.52
N LEU A 302 -5.33 16.03 -5.67
CA LEU A 302 -4.18 16.51 -4.88
C LEU A 302 -3.03 16.96 -5.77
N LEU A 303 -2.73 16.24 -6.85
CA LEU A 303 -1.70 16.64 -7.81
C LEU A 303 -2.07 17.96 -8.51
N SER A 304 -3.32 18.11 -8.92
CA SER A 304 -3.83 19.33 -9.56
C SER A 304 -3.76 20.54 -8.60
N GLU A 305 -4.10 20.34 -7.33
CA GLU A 305 -4.00 21.36 -6.29
C GLU A 305 -2.54 21.79 -6.02
N GLN A 306 -1.60 20.85 -5.98
CA GLN A 306 -0.17 21.20 -5.81
C GLN A 306 0.36 21.99 -7.01
N LEU A 307 -0.07 21.65 -8.22
CA LEU A 307 0.31 22.33 -9.47
C LEU A 307 -0.29 23.74 -9.59
N SER A 308 -1.49 23.98 -9.06
CA SER A 308 -2.12 25.30 -9.07
C SER A 308 -1.51 26.24 -8.03
N LYS A 309 -1.16 25.72 -6.84
CA LYS A 309 -0.52 26.47 -5.75
C LYS A 309 0.95 26.84 -6.00
N LYS A 310 1.55 26.43 -7.13
CA LYS A 310 3.01 26.53 -7.39
C LYS A 310 3.84 25.95 -6.24
N SER A 311 3.43 24.79 -5.74
CA SER A 311 4.06 24.12 -4.60
C SER A 311 5.47 23.63 -4.94
N ALA A 312 6.23 23.22 -3.92
CA ALA A 312 7.56 22.67 -4.09
C ALA A 312 7.57 21.48 -5.08
N GLU A 313 8.59 21.43 -5.94
CA GLU A 313 8.77 20.38 -6.95
C GLU A 313 8.84 18.98 -6.32
N SER A 314 9.40 18.88 -5.11
CA SER A 314 9.42 17.66 -4.32
C SER A 314 8.02 17.11 -4.00
N ASN A 315 7.02 17.98 -3.80
CA ASN A 315 5.63 17.56 -3.56
C ASN A 315 5.00 16.98 -4.83
N ILE A 316 5.25 17.63 -5.98
CA ILE A 316 4.78 17.14 -7.28
C ILE A 316 5.41 15.78 -7.56
N ARG A 317 6.73 15.65 -7.39
CA ARG A 317 7.45 14.38 -7.53
C ARG A 317 6.90 13.29 -6.62
N PHE A 318 6.62 13.60 -5.35
CA PHE A 318 6.05 12.65 -4.40
C PHE A 318 4.70 12.10 -4.92
N LEU A 319 3.81 12.98 -5.37
CA LEU A 319 2.50 12.59 -5.90
C LEU A 319 2.61 11.79 -7.20
N LEU A 320 3.51 12.15 -8.10
CA LEU A 320 3.76 11.40 -9.34
C LEU A 320 4.18 9.95 -9.06
N ASN A 321 5.00 9.72 -8.03
CA ASN A 321 5.38 8.37 -7.62
C ASN A 321 4.15 7.52 -7.25
N LEU A 322 3.14 8.11 -6.60
CA LEU A 322 1.94 7.37 -6.19
C LEU A 322 1.10 6.88 -7.38
N PHE A 323 1.25 7.44 -8.58
CA PHE A 323 0.61 6.93 -9.79
C PHE A 323 1.32 5.73 -10.40
N VAL A 324 2.61 5.50 -10.10
CA VAL A 324 3.40 4.43 -10.72
C VAL A 324 2.74 3.06 -10.50
N PRO A 325 2.36 2.64 -9.27
CA PRO A 325 1.68 1.37 -9.06
C PRO A 325 0.37 1.24 -9.86
N TRP A 326 -0.41 2.31 -9.98
CA TRP A 326 -1.68 2.29 -10.71
C TRP A 326 -1.52 2.04 -12.20
N VAL A 327 -0.43 2.55 -12.79
CA VAL A 327 -0.15 2.41 -14.23
C VAL A 327 0.56 1.10 -14.55
N THR A 328 1.40 0.58 -13.65
CA THR A 328 2.23 -0.61 -13.92
C THR A 328 1.61 -1.91 -13.43
N GLU A 329 1.02 -1.92 -12.24
CA GLU A 329 0.45 -3.13 -11.66
C GLU A 329 -0.78 -3.57 -12.45
N ARG A 330 -1.00 -4.89 -12.58
CA ARG A 330 -2.14 -5.46 -13.33
C ARG A 330 -2.28 -4.90 -14.74
N HIS A 331 -1.18 -4.49 -15.37
CA HIS A 331 -1.15 -3.82 -16.68
C HIS A 331 -2.03 -2.56 -16.73
N GLY A 332 -2.12 -1.83 -15.62
CA GLY A 332 -2.86 -0.58 -15.50
C GLY A 332 -4.38 -0.69 -15.69
N LYS A 333 -4.93 -1.90 -15.72
CA LYS A 333 -6.37 -2.13 -15.90
C LYS A 333 -7.23 -1.48 -14.82
N ASN A 334 -6.66 -1.31 -13.63
CA ASN A 334 -7.35 -0.79 -12.46
C ASN A 334 -7.22 0.73 -12.30
N PHE A 335 -6.68 1.45 -13.29
CA PHE A 335 -6.64 2.91 -13.29
C PHE A 335 -7.74 3.46 -14.19
N ALA A 336 -8.67 4.24 -13.61
CA ALA A 336 -9.85 4.71 -14.31
C ALA A 336 -9.64 5.96 -15.19
N HIS A 337 -8.53 6.70 -15.01
CA HIS A 337 -8.36 8.06 -15.52
C HIS A 337 -7.07 8.29 -16.36
N PRO A 338 -6.80 7.46 -17.38
CA PRO A 338 -5.57 7.58 -18.17
C PRO A 338 -5.46 8.90 -18.94
N VAL A 339 -6.60 9.46 -19.38
CA VAL A 339 -6.63 10.72 -20.15
C VAL A 339 -6.36 11.91 -19.24
N GLU A 340 -6.99 11.97 -18.08
CA GLU A 340 -6.80 13.05 -17.10
C GLU A 340 -5.38 13.06 -16.55
N LEU A 341 -4.79 11.88 -16.30
CA LEU A 341 -3.37 11.79 -15.95
C LEU A 341 -2.49 12.33 -17.07
N PHE A 342 -2.76 11.96 -18.32
CA PHE A 342 -2.00 12.43 -19.47
C PHE A 342 -2.11 13.96 -19.65
N ASP A 343 -3.28 14.55 -19.43
CA ASP A 343 -3.47 15.99 -19.47
C ASP A 343 -2.66 16.70 -18.39
N ILE A 344 -2.57 16.14 -17.18
CA ILE A 344 -1.70 16.66 -16.13
C ILE A 344 -0.23 16.55 -16.53
N LEU A 345 0.20 15.41 -17.07
CA LEU A 345 1.58 15.23 -17.56
C LEU A 345 1.92 16.24 -18.67
N LYS A 346 0.95 16.56 -19.54
CA LYS A 346 1.05 17.61 -20.56
C LYS A 346 1.20 18.99 -19.94
N LEU A 347 0.41 19.33 -18.93
CA LEU A 347 0.54 20.59 -18.19
C LEU A 347 1.92 20.72 -17.52
N ILE A 348 2.44 19.64 -16.94
CA ILE A 348 3.79 19.61 -16.34
C ILE A 348 4.84 19.84 -17.42
N SER A 349 4.74 19.17 -18.57
CA SER A 349 5.72 19.29 -19.67
C SER A 349 5.82 20.71 -20.23
N ALA A 350 4.74 21.50 -20.13
CA ALA A 350 4.71 22.90 -20.56
C ALA A 350 5.34 23.89 -19.55
N LYS A 351 5.57 23.47 -18.28
CA LYS A 351 6.08 24.34 -17.22
C LYS A 351 7.60 24.22 -17.09
N GLN A 352 8.34 25.19 -17.63
CA GLN A 352 9.82 25.21 -17.64
C GLN A 352 10.48 25.26 -16.24
N HIS A 353 9.76 25.65 -15.18
CA HIS A 353 10.29 25.73 -13.81
C HIS A 353 10.25 24.39 -13.04
N LEU A 354 9.72 23.31 -13.65
CA LEU A 354 9.72 21.95 -13.09
C LEU A 354 10.85 21.12 -13.69
N SER A 355 12.05 21.71 -13.72
CA SER A 355 13.21 21.20 -14.43
C SER A 355 14.06 20.21 -13.62
N GLN A 356 13.78 20.03 -12.33
CA GLN A 356 14.47 19.08 -11.43
C GLN A 356 13.65 17.80 -11.17
N LEU A 357 12.57 17.56 -11.93
CA LEU A 357 11.82 16.32 -11.82
C LEU A 357 12.71 15.15 -12.26
N ASP A 358 13.07 14.29 -11.30
CA ASP A 358 13.86 13.08 -11.52
C ASP A 358 13.27 12.14 -12.58
N TYR A 359 14.06 11.15 -12.98
CA TYR A 359 13.72 10.10 -13.95
C TYR A 359 12.35 9.44 -13.72
N VAL A 360 11.83 9.45 -12.50
CA VAL A 360 10.48 9.00 -12.17
C VAL A 360 9.41 9.63 -13.07
N TYR A 361 9.50 10.93 -13.36
CA TYR A 361 8.53 11.61 -14.22
C TYR A 361 8.57 11.07 -15.66
N LEU A 362 9.78 10.92 -16.22
CA LEU A 362 9.97 10.34 -17.56
C LEU A 362 9.49 8.89 -17.61
N SER A 363 9.83 8.09 -16.59
CA SER A 363 9.38 6.69 -16.50
C SER A 363 7.85 6.60 -16.39
N LEU A 364 7.21 7.48 -15.63
CA LEU A 364 5.75 7.52 -15.54
C LEU A 364 5.12 7.86 -16.91
N ILE A 365 5.66 8.85 -17.65
CA ILE A 365 5.21 9.13 -19.02
C ILE A 365 5.34 7.89 -19.90
N ALA A 366 6.50 7.22 -19.87
CA ALA A 366 6.74 6.04 -20.70
C ALA A 366 5.72 4.95 -20.38
N LYS A 367 5.56 4.62 -19.10
CA LYS A 367 4.59 3.63 -18.61
C LYS A 367 3.16 4.00 -18.99
N THR A 368 2.75 5.26 -18.84
CA THR A 368 1.41 5.72 -19.23
C THR A 368 1.17 5.56 -20.74
N LEU A 369 2.13 5.95 -21.57
CA LEU A 369 2.02 5.81 -23.03
C LEU A 369 2.02 4.35 -23.47
N ILE A 370 2.85 3.51 -22.86
CA ILE A 370 2.90 2.06 -23.15
C ILE A 370 1.58 1.40 -22.78
N THR A 371 1.10 1.63 -21.56
CA THR A 371 -0.09 0.97 -21.03
C THR A 371 -1.38 1.44 -21.70
N TYR A 372 -1.50 2.73 -22.04
CA TYR A 372 -2.75 3.32 -22.54
C TYR A 372 -2.66 3.89 -23.95
N SER A 373 -1.71 3.43 -24.77
CA SER A 373 -1.50 3.90 -26.15
C SER A 373 -2.80 4.00 -26.97
N SER A 374 -3.70 3.02 -26.86
CA SER A 374 -4.99 3.02 -27.58
C SER A 374 -5.99 4.09 -27.13
N LYS A 375 -5.76 4.75 -25.98
CA LYS A 375 -6.60 5.82 -25.45
C LYS A 375 -6.17 7.20 -25.92
N PHE A 376 -4.97 7.35 -26.48
CA PHE A 376 -4.43 8.64 -26.90
C PHE A 376 -4.48 8.77 -28.43
N THR A 377 -5.21 9.78 -28.92
CA THR A 377 -5.46 9.97 -30.35
C THR A 377 -4.80 11.20 -30.96
N ASP A 378 -4.32 12.15 -30.15
CA ASP A 378 -3.67 13.38 -30.62
C ASP A 378 -2.14 13.23 -30.65
N PRO A 379 -1.51 13.01 -31.81
CA PRO A 379 -0.05 12.85 -31.91
C PRO A 379 0.70 14.14 -31.58
N ALA A 380 0.08 15.31 -31.71
CA ALA A 380 0.72 16.58 -31.39
C ALA A 380 0.86 16.76 -29.88
N ALA A 381 -0.19 16.45 -29.11
CA ALA A 381 -0.12 16.44 -27.65
C ALA A 381 0.91 15.41 -27.13
N ILE A 382 0.97 14.22 -27.72
CA ILE A 382 1.95 13.18 -27.36
C ILE A 382 3.37 13.66 -27.62
N ARG A 383 3.64 14.22 -28.80
CA ARG A 383 4.95 14.81 -29.12
C ARG A 383 5.31 15.95 -28.17
N GLN A 384 4.35 16.79 -27.79
CA GLN A 384 4.56 17.86 -26.82
C GLN A 384 5.00 17.28 -25.46
N VAL A 385 4.30 16.27 -24.95
CA VAL A 385 4.67 15.62 -23.67
C VAL A 385 6.06 15.02 -23.75
N ILE A 386 6.36 14.22 -24.78
CA ILE A 386 7.64 13.53 -24.94
C ILE A 386 8.78 14.55 -25.09
N SER A 387 8.68 15.45 -26.05
CA SER A 387 9.73 16.43 -26.35
C SER A 387 9.89 17.48 -25.25
N GLY A 388 8.77 17.99 -24.71
CA GLY A 388 8.78 18.98 -23.65
C GLY A 388 9.44 18.44 -22.38
N SER A 389 9.03 17.23 -21.97
CA SER A 389 9.59 16.59 -20.77
C SER A 389 11.07 16.25 -20.93
N ALA A 390 11.47 15.71 -22.09
CA ALA A 390 12.88 15.42 -22.39
C ALA A 390 13.73 16.70 -22.40
N LYS A 391 13.25 17.80 -23.00
CA LYS A 391 13.96 19.09 -23.00
C LYS A 391 14.06 19.69 -21.60
N ASN A 392 13.00 19.62 -20.79
CA ASN A 392 13.02 20.12 -19.41
C ASN A 392 14.04 19.36 -18.55
N TYR A 393 14.11 18.03 -18.71
CA TYR A 393 15.10 17.19 -18.04
C TYR A 393 16.55 17.51 -18.49
N LEU A 394 16.72 17.92 -19.74
CA LEU A 394 17.98 18.40 -20.30
C LEU A 394 18.23 19.90 -20.07
N SER A 395 17.52 20.55 -19.14
CA SER A 395 17.86 21.95 -18.77
C SER A 395 19.25 22.06 -18.14
N SER A 396 19.69 21.03 -17.40
CA SER A 396 21.05 20.86 -16.86
C SER A 396 21.75 19.69 -17.55
N ILE A 397 22.24 19.91 -18.78
CA ILE A 397 22.82 18.85 -19.61
C ILE A 397 24.11 18.33 -19.00
N ASN A 398 24.15 17.02 -18.76
CA ASN A 398 25.34 16.26 -18.43
C ASN A 398 25.19 14.83 -18.99
N VAL A 399 26.25 14.02 -18.94
CA VAL A 399 26.24 12.65 -19.49
C VAL A 399 25.12 11.79 -18.86
N ALA A 400 24.88 11.93 -17.56
CA ALA A 400 23.83 11.19 -16.86
C ALA A 400 22.43 11.63 -17.32
N SER A 401 22.18 12.94 -17.47
CA SER A 401 20.87 13.44 -17.89
C SER A 401 20.54 13.07 -19.33
N VAL A 402 21.54 13.08 -20.22
CA VAL A 402 21.42 12.54 -21.57
C VAL A 402 21.15 11.03 -21.54
N SER A 403 21.89 10.27 -20.73
CA SER A 403 21.67 8.84 -20.58
C SER A 403 20.24 8.52 -20.12
N SER A 404 19.70 9.24 -19.14
CA SER A 404 18.33 9.07 -18.67
C SER A 404 17.29 9.35 -19.77
N VAL A 405 17.46 10.42 -20.55
CA VAL A 405 16.51 10.74 -21.63
C VAL A 405 16.54 9.66 -22.72
N PHE A 406 17.71 9.14 -23.07
CA PHE A 406 17.79 8.05 -24.03
C PHE A 406 17.32 6.70 -23.47
N SER A 407 17.48 6.44 -22.17
CA SER A 407 16.81 5.32 -21.48
C SER A 407 15.28 5.43 -21.56
N PHE A 408 14.73 6.63 -21.39
CA PHE A 408 13.30 6.90 -21.58
C PHE A 408 12.83 6.57 -23.00
N PHE A 409 13.57 6.99 -24.03
CA PHE A 409 13.26 6.59 -25.41
C PHE A 409 13.43 5.09 -25.66
N THR A 410 14.38 4.43 -24.99
CA THR A 410 14.54 2.97 -25.04
C THR A 410 13.34 2.25 -24.42
N GLU A 411 12.75 2.75 -23.34
CA GLU A 411 11.52 2.18 -22.76
C GLU A 411 10.35 2.23 -23.76
N LEU A 412 10.24 3.32 -24.51
CA LEU A 412 9.18 3.52 -25.50
C LEU A 412 9.37 2.70 -26.79
N ILE A 413 10.56 2.11 -27.01
CA ILE A 413 10.97 1.57 -28.30
C ILE A 413 10.10 0.40 -28.79
N ASP A 414 9.42 -0.29 -27.88
CA ASP A 414 8.58 -1.46 -28.20
C ASP A 414 7.13 -1.06 -28.54
N LEU A 415 6.76 0.23 -28.42
CA LEU A 415 5.44 0.74 -28.84
C LEU A 415 5.23 0.59 -30.35
N SER A 416 4.21 -0.13 -30.81
CA SER A 416 3.95 -0.31 -32.26
C SER A 416 3.99 1.01 -33.06
N ILE A 417 3.49 2.08 -32.45
CA ILE A 417 3.41 3.46 -32.98
C ILE A 417 4.62 4.35 -32.66
N PHE A 418 5.75 3.79 -32.21
CA PHE A 418 6.97 4.52 -31.86
C PHE A 418 7.44 5.46 -32.98
N ASP A 419 7.43 5.00 -34.24
CA ASP A 419 7.91 5.80 -35.35
C ASP A 419 7.07 7.06 -35.59
N ILE A 420 5.78 7.01 -35.26
CA ILE A 420 4.84 8.14 -35.40
C ILE A 420 4.98 9.10 -34.20
N TRP A 421 5.14 8.56 -33.00
CA TRP A 421 5.08 9.35 -31.76
C TRP A 421 6.44 9.89 -31.31
N CYS A 422 7.52 9.14 -31.53
CA CYS A 422 8.80 9.36 -30.87
C CYS A 422 9.91 9.82 -31.82
N VAL A 423 9.96 9.34 -33.08
CA VAL A 423 11.14 9.58 -33.97
C VAL A 423 11.43 11.06 -34.19
N SER A 424 10.41 11.89 -34.42
CA SER A 424 10.60 13.34 -34.54
C SER A 424 11.19 13.95 -33.26
N SER A 425 10.66 13.54 -32.10
CA SER A 425 11.14 13.99 -30.79
C SER A 425 12.58 13.55 -30.55
N VAL A 426 12.93 12.31 -30.90
CA VAL A 426 14.31 11.78 -30.80
C VAL A 426 15.24 12.63 -31.65
N ALA A 427 14.88 12.94 -32.90
CA ALA A 427 15.70 13.77 -33.78
C ALA A 427 15.91 15.18 -33.21
N ASP A 428 14.86 15.80 -32.69
CA ASP A 428 14.94 17.12 -32.06
C ASP A 428 15.87 17.12 -30.86
N ILE A 429 15.79 16.09 -30.01
CA ILE A 429 16.63 15.95 -28.81
C ILE A 429 18.10 15.67 -29.19
N VAL A 430 18.35 14.79 -30.17
CA VAL A 430 19.71 14.52 -30.68
C VAL A 430 20.33 15.82 -31.19
N ASN A 431 19.62 16.57 -32.03
CA ASN A 431 20.11 17.84 -32.55
C ASN A 431 20.31 18.89 -31.45
N PHE A 432 19.45 18.90 -30.43
CA PHE A 432 19.62 19.76 -29.25
C PHE A 432 20.90 19.41 -28.48
N CYS A 433 21.16 18.14 -28.19
CA CYS A 433 22.39 17.69 -27.52
C CYS A 433 23.65 18.00 -28.34
N LEU A 434 23.63 17.76 -29.66
CA LEU A 434 24.78 17.98 -30.55
C LEU A 434 25.13 19.47 -30.70
N LYS A 435 24.16 20.38 -30.63
CA LYS A 435 24.40 21.84 -30.73
C LYS A 435 25.16 22.42 -29.55
N GLN A 436 25.11 21.76 -28.39
CA GLN A 436 25.63 22.32 -27.14
C GLN A 436 27.14 22.06 -26.94
N ASN A 437 27.82 21.47 -27.93
CA ASN A 437 29.28 21.31 -28.00
C ASN A 437 29.93 20.60 -26.79
N PHE A 438 29.18 19.78 -26.08
CA PHE A 438 29.72 18.95 -25.01
C PHE A 438 30.56 17.81 -25.59
N GLY A 439 31.66 17.47 -24.91
CA GLY A 439 32.66 16.51 -25.38
C GLY A 439 32.12 15.11 -25.76
N GLU A 440 33.01 14.27 -26.26
CA GLU A 440 32.67 12.98 -26.88
C GLU A 440 31.85 12.02 -26.01
N GLU A 441 31.87 12.20 -24.70
CA GLU A 441 31.15 11.35 -23.76
C GLU A 441 29.62 11.40 -23.92
N ILE A 442 29.07 12.53 -24.39
CA ILE A 442 27.63 12.66 -24.67
C ILE A 442 27.19 11.80 -25.86
N LEU A 443 28.10 11.46 -26.78
CA LEU A 443 27.78 10.62 -27.93
C LEU A 443 27.54 9.16 -27.52
N LYS A 444 28.15 8.68 -26.43
CA LYS A 444 28.02 7.28 -25.96
C LYS A 444 26.55 6.87 -25.74
N PRO A 445 25.73 7.57 -24.93
CA PRO A 445 24.33 7.22 -24.73
C PRO A 445 23.49 7.35 -26.00
N ILE A 446 23.79 8.33 -26.86
CA ILE A 446 23.09 8.52 -28.15
C ILE A 446 23.32 7.32 -29.08
N VAL A 447 24.59 6.94 -29.27
CA VAL A 447 24.99 5.81 -30.12
C VAL A 447 24.43 4.50 -29.57
N LYS A 448 24.49 4.31 -28.24
CA LYS A 448 23.91 3.13 -27.57
C LYS A 448 22.41 3.01 -27.86
N PHE A 449 21.64 4.11 -27.77
CA PHE A 449 20.23 4.11 -28.11
C PHE A 449 19.99 3.71 -29.57
N PHE A 450 20.72 4.30 -30.52
CA PHE A 450 20.54 3.98 -31.94
C PHE A 450 20.93 2.54 -32.27
N ALA A 451 21.94 1.98 -31.62
CA ALA A 451 22.28 0.57 -31.76
C ALA A 451 21.10 -0.33 -31.33
N ILE A 452 20.47 -0.04 -30.18
CA ILE A 452 19.27 -0.75 -29.70
C ILE A 452 18.10 -0.55 -30.67
N TYR A 453 17.89 0.66 -31.18
CA TYR A 453 16.85 0.96 -32.17
C TYR A 453 17.01 0.14 -33.44
N CYS A 454 18.20 0.12 -34.04
CA CYS A 454 18.49 -0.69 -35.21
C CYS A 454 18.23 -2.17 -34.92
N ILE A 455 18.71 -2.72 -33.80
CA ILE A 455 18.48 -4.13 -33.45
C ILE A 455 16.99 -4.48 -33.34
N LYS A 456 16.19 -3.65 -32.65
CA LYS A 456 14.81 -3.97 -32.33
C LYS A 456 13.80 -3.65 -33.44
N ARG A 457 14.01 -2.56 -34.17
CA ARG A 457 13.04 -2.04 -35.16
C ARG A 457 13.45 -2.27 -36.60
N LYS A 458 14.74 -2.50 -36.85
CA LYS A 458 15.31 -2.67 -38.20
C LYS A 458 16.43 -3.73 -38.17
N PRO A 459 16.13 -4.99 -37.78
CA PRO A 459 17.14 -6.02 -37.68
C PRO A 459 17.83 -6.22 -39.03
N PHE A 460 19.17 -6.21 -39.03
CA PHE A 460 20.01 -6.28 -40.23
C PHE A 460 19.73 -7.47 -41.16
N LEU A 461 19.03 -8.50 -40.69
CA LEU A 461 18.69 -9.70 -41.46
C LEU A 461 17.58 -9.51 -42.51
N GLU A 462 16.74 -8.46 -42.42
CA GLU A 462 15.63 -8.25 -43.38
C GLU A 462 16.02 -7.39 -44.60
N GLU A 463 17.19 -6.74 -44.62
CA GLU A 463 17.64 -5.83 -45.69
C GLU A 463 18.69 -6.45 -46.66
N ILE A 464 18.75 -7.79 -46.80
CA ILE A 464 19.63 -8.43 -47.82
C ILE A 464 19.07 -8.26 -49.24
N THR A 465 17.78 -7.91 -49.39
CA THR A 465 17.14 -7.70 -50.69
C THR A 465 16.73 -6.24 -50.88
N GLU A 466 17.57 -5.53 -51.65
CA GLU A 466 17.32 -4.31 -52.45
C GLU A 466 16.86 -3.01 -51.75
N GLN A 467 17.69 -1.98 -51.95
CA GLN A 467 17.62 -0.58 -51.48
C GLN A 467 17.67 -0.37 -49.95
N ARG A 468 18.88 -0.07 -49.44
CA ARG A 468 19.09 0.49 -48.09
C ARG A 468 18.12 1.66 -47.86
N LYS A 469 17.12 1.50 -47.00
CA LYS A 469 16.35 2.65 -46.49
C LYS A 469 17.17 3.33 -45.41
N LEU A 470 17.94 4.32 -45.83
CA LEU A 470 18.91 5.04 -45.00
C LEU A 470 18.20 5.91 -43.95
N PHE A 471 17.86 5.31 -42.81
CA PHE A 471 17.26 6.00 -41.66
C PHE A 471 18.08 7.21 -41.21
N PHE A 472 19.41 7.12 -41.26
CA PHE A 472 20.32 8.21 -40.93
C PHE A 472 20.51 9.25 -42.03
N ASP A 473 20.01 9.00 -43.25
CA ASP A 473 20.08 9.96 -44.37
C ASP A 473 18.85 10.87 -44.44
N VAL A 474 17.85 10.63 -43.59
CA VAL A 474 16.75 11.58 -43.41
C VAL A 474 17.32 12.84 -42.76
N ALA A 475 16.96 14.01 -43.28
CA ALA A 475 17.48 15.33 -42.87
C ALA A 475 17.61 15.56 -41.35
N PRO A 476 16.71 15.07 -40.48
CA PRO A 476 16.83 15.25 -39.03
C PRO A 476 18.04 14.55 -38.38
N PHE A 477 18.64 13.53 -39.02
CA PHE A 477 19.77 12.75 -38.47
C PHE A 477 21.10 12.96 -39.22
N ALA A 478 21.13 13.77 -40.27
CA ALA A 478 22.31 13.99 -41.11
C ALA A 478 23.54 14.44 -40.31
N LYS A 479 23.37 15.33 -39.32
CA LYS A 479 24.48 15.78 -38.45
C LYS A 479 25.08 14.65 -37.62
N LEU A 480 24.24 13.79 -37.06
CA LEU A 480 24.70 12.65 -36.27
C LEU A 480 25.46 11.67 -37.17
N ARG A 481 24.92 11.39 -38.37
CA ARG A 481 25.58 10.56 -39.38
C ARG A 481 26.97 11.09 -39.71
N ASP A 482 27.09 12.38 -40.02
CA ASP A 482 28.37 12.97 -40.42
C ASP A 482 29.43 12.86 -39.30
N ILE A 483 29.03 13.03 -38.04
CA ILE A 483 29.90 12.84 -36.87
C ILE A 483 30.34 11.37 -36.73
N ILE A 484 29.40 10.42 -36.85
CA ILE A 484 29.70 8.99 -36.76
C ILE A 484 30.63 8.56 -37.90
N SER A 485 30.33 8.97 -39.14
CA SER A 485 31.12 8.64 -40.32
C SER A 485 32.54 9.19 -40.23
N LYS A 486 32.70 10.44 -39.78
CA LYS A 486 34.03 11.05 -39.58
C LYS A 486 34.85 10.30 -38.53
N LYS A 487 34.22 9.79 -37.47
CA LYS A 487 34.92 8.99 -36.45
C LYS A 487 35.25 7.59 -36.91
N ALA A 488 34.35 6.94 -37.67
CA ALA A 488 34.61 5.63 -38.26
C ALA A 488 35.81 5.70 -39.23
N SER A 489 35.90 6.75 -40.05
CA SER A 489 37.04 6.96 -40.95
C SER A 489 38.35 7.24 -40.20
N LEU A 490 38.31 7.99 -39.09
CA LEU A 490 39.48 8.20 -38.22
C LEU A 490 39.92 6.90 -37.51
N ALA A 491 38.98 6.06 -37.09
CA ALA A 491 39.28 4.78 -36.45
C ALA A 491 39.86 3.76 -37.45
N HIS A 492 39.38 3.74 -38.70
CA HIS A 492 39.97 2.93 -39.77
C HIS A 492 41.38 3.44 -40.14
N GLY A 493 41.57 4.76 -40.29
CA GLY A 493 42.91 5.32 -40.54
C GLY A 493 43.92 5.03 -39.43
N ALA A 494 43.50 5.03 -38.17
CA ALA A 494 44.36 4.66 -37.04
C ALA A 494 44.66 3.15 -36.96
N GLN A 495 43.77 2.28 -37.45
CA GLN A 495 44.03 0.84 -37.58
C GLN A 495 44.95 0.52 -38.77
N ASP A 496 44.89 1.30 -39.84
CA ASP A 496 45.77 1.18 -41.00
C ASP A 496 47.20 1.71 -40.70
N GLU A 497 47.35 2.67 -39.77
CA GLU A 497 48.66 3.11 -39.26
C GLU A 497 49.28 2.10 -38.26
N LEU A 498 48.45 1.43 -37.44
CA LEU A 498 48.92 0.38 -36.50
C LEU A 498 49.15 -1.00 -37.15
N SER A 499 48.78 -1.18 -38.41
CA SER A 499 49.06 -2.40 -39.20
C SER A 499 50.18 -2.22 -40.23
N ASN A 500 50.79 -1.03 -40.28
CA ASN A 500 51.96 -0.71 -41.10
C ASN A 500 53.26 -0.55 -40.29
N ASP A 501 53.25 -0.91 -39.00
CA ASP A 501 54.46 -1.03 -38.15
C ASP A 501 54.74 -2.49 -37.76
#